data_AF-A0A7W8BYQ5-F1
#
_entry.id   AF-A0A7W8BYQ5-F1
#
_cell.length_a   1.000
_cell.length_b   1.000
_cell.length_c   1.000
_cell.angle_alpha   90.00
_cell.angle_beta   90.00
_cell.angle_gamma   90.00
#
_symmetry.space_group_name_H-M   'P 1'
#
loop_
_entity.id
_entity.type
_entity.pdbx_description
1 polymer ?
#
loop_
_entity_poly.entity_id
_entity_poly.type
_entity_poly.pdbx_seq_one_letter_code
_entity_poly.pdbx_strand_id
1 'polypeptide(L)'
;MSQELSSDDLTPLEKELGNAPGVGFTLEQIRSVVSNAHNVMLPKDDATLMIATILNAYLTEVDKLHAMHKKGLTRLMADKTDEYVSRVQVAVNQLSASLSSASVEGIRKVFDDHAARLSTFKNNVYFAAVIVGMSALLNVAVFILGGLH
;
A
#
# COMPACT_ATOMS: atom_id res chain seq x y z
N MET A 1 -22.78 -6.95 -15.58
CA MET A 1 -24.11 -7.57 -15.71
C MET A 1 -24.25 -7.94 -17.17
N SER A 2 -23.79 -9.14 -17.53
CA SER A 2 -23.91 -9.63 -18.91
C SER A 2 -25.33 -10.13 -19.07
N GLN A 3 -26.12 -9.41 -19.85
CA GLN A 3 -27.45 -9.84 -20.24
C GLN A 3 -27.25 -11.06 -21.15
N GLU A 4 -27.56 -12.26 -20.65
CA GLU A 4 -27.63 -13.45 -21.50
C GLU A 4 -28.75 -13.19 -22.53
N LEU A 5 -28.36 -13.00 -23.80
CA LEU A 5 -29.31 -12.95 -24.90
C LEU A 5 -30.04 -14.29 -24.94
N SER A 6 -31.37 -14.26 -24.95
CA SER A 6 -32.18 -15.45 -25.18
C SER A 6 -31.80 -16.06 -26.53
N SER A 7 -31.73 -17.39 -26.63
CA SER A 7 -31.33 -18.10 -27.87
C SER A 7 -32.24 -17.80 -29.07
N ASP A 8 -33.43 -17.24 -28.83
CA ASP A 8 -34.36 -16.82 -29.87
C ASP A 8 -34.02 -15.48 -30.53
N ASP A 9 -33.18 -14.63 -29.91
CA ASP A 9 -32.83 -13.30 -30.43
C ASP A 9 -31.56 -13.29 -31.31
N LEU A 10 -30.84 -14.41 -31.37
CA LEU A 10 -29.59 -14.52 -32.14
C LEU A 10 -29.86 -14.71 -33.64
N THR A 11 -29.15 -13.96 -34.46
CA THR A 11 -29.12 -14.16 -35.92
C THR A 11 -28.56 -15.55 -36.27
N PRO A 12 -28.88 -16.12 -37.45
CA PRO A 12 -28.33 -17.41 -37.88
C PRO A 12 -26.80 -17.47 -37.83
N LEU A 13 -26.15 -16.34 -38.13
CA LEU A 13 -24.70 -16.22 -38.07
C LEU A 13 -24.18 -16.24 -36.63
N GLU A 14 -24.84 -15.53 -35.71
CA GLU A 14 -24.47 -15.53 -34.28
C GLU A 14 -24.71 -16.90 -33.62
N LYS A 15 -25.72 -17.65 -34.07
CA LYS A 15 -25.96 -19.03 -33.62
C LYS A 15 -24.81 -19.97 -34.01
N GLU A 16 -24.26 -19.83 -35.22
CA GLU A 16 -23.11 -20.62 -35.68
C GLU A 16 -21.78 -20.17 -35.07
N LEU A 17 -21.62 -18.87 -34.79
CA LEU A 17 -20.39 -18.30 -34.19
C LEU A 17 -20.31 -18.52 -32.67
N GLY A 18 -21.46 -18.63 -31.99
CA GLY A 18 -21.52 -18.72 -30.54
C GLY A 18 -20.84 -17.53 -29.86
N ASN A 19 -20.05 -17.81 -28.82
CA ASN A 19 -19.37 -16.75 -28.03
C ASN A 19 -18.05 -16.26 -28.65
N ALA A 20 -17.65 -16.78 -29.82
CA ALA A 20 -16.41 -16.41 -30.50
C ALA A 20 -16.74 -15.75 -31.84
N PRO A 21 -16.73 -14.41 -31.93
CA PRO A 21 -17.14 -13.69 -33.14
C PRO A 21 -16.06 -13.73 -34.23
N GLY A 22 -15.75 -14.92 -34.75
CA GLY A 22 -14.98 -15.13 -35.96
C GLY A 22 -13.46 -14.92 -35.83
N VAL A 23 -12.96 -14.62 -34.64
CA VAL A 23 -11.53 -14.37 -34.39
C VAL A 23 -10.72 -15.65 -34.57
N GLY A 24 -9.75 -15.62 -35.49
CA GLY A 24 -8.81 -16.74 -35.70
C GLY A 24 -9.32 -17.86 -36.59
N PHE A 25 -10.46 -17.69 -37.27
CA PHE A 25 -10.94 -18.67 -38.24
C PHE A 25 -10.11 -18.67 -39.52
N THR A 26 -9.90 -19.86 -40.08
CA THR A 26 -9.40 -20.03 -41.44
C THR A 26 -10.45 -19.60 -42.46
N LEU A 27 -10.04 -19.29 -43.68
CA LEU A 27 -10.97 -18.89 -44.74
C LEU A 27 -12.04 -19.96 -45.01
N GLU A 28 -11.65 -21.23 -44.93
CA GLU A 28 -12.53 -22.39 -45.08
C GLU A 28 -13.56 -22.46 -43.94
N GLN A 29 -13.14 -22.15 -42.72
CA GLN A 29 -14.06 -22.08 -41.57
C GLN A 29 -15.06 -20.93 -41.74
N ILE A 30 -14.60 -19.76 -42.20
CA ILE A 30 -15.49 -18.62 -42.49
C ILE A 30 -16.49 -18.99 -43.59
N ARG A 31 -16.05 -19.64 -44.66
CA ARG A 31 -16.94 -20.12 -45.73
C ARG A 31 -17.96 -21.13 -45.21
N SER A 32 -17.54 -22.05 -44.33
CA SER A 32 -18.43 -23.04 -43.72
C SER A 32 -19.49 -22.39 -42.84
N VAL A 33 -19.10 -21.44 -41.98
CA VAL A 33 -20.02 -20.73 -41.08
C VAL A 33 -21.04 -19.90 -41.87
N VAL A 34 -20.59 -19.16 -42.88
CA VAL A 34 -21.49 -18.38 -43.75
C VAL A 34 -22.42 -19.29 -44.54
N SER A 35 -21.92 -20.44 -45.03
CA SER A 35 -22.73 -21.42 -45.73
C SER A 35 -23.79 -22.05 -44.82
N ASN A 36 -23.46 -22.39 -43.59
CA ASN A 36 -24.43 -22.94 -42.62
C ASN A 36 -25.48 -21.91 -42.23
N ALA A 37 -25.06 -20.67 -41.96
CA ALA A 37 -25.95 -19.61 -41.48
C ALA A 37 -26.91 -19.07 -42.55
N HIS A 38 -26.45 -18.98 -43.80
CA HIS A 38 -27.19 -18.31 -44.87
C HIS A 38 -27.52 -19.21 -46.07
N ASN A 39 -27.10 -20.47 -46.05
CA ASN A 39 -27.24 -21.41 -47.16
C ASN A 39 -26.63 -20.88 -48.47
N VAL A 40 -25.57 -20.06 -48.35
CA VAL A 40 -24.83 -19.46 -49.47
C VAL A 40 -23.37 -19.85 -49.37
N MET A 41 -22.88 -20.54 -50.41
CA MET A 41 -21.47 -20.86 -50.52
C MET A 41 -20.72 -19.69 -51.17
N LEU A 42 -19.89 -18.99 -50.40
CA LEU A 42 -19.02 -17.94 -50.93
C LEU A 42 -18.00 -18.56 -51.92
N PRO A 43 -17.82 -17.99 -53.12
CA PRO A 43 -16.72 -18.34 -54.02
C PRO A 43 -15.35 -18.20 -53.35
N LYS A 44 -14.34 -18.95 -53.82
CA LYS A 44 -12.98 -18.85 -53.26
C LYS A 44 -12.35 -17.47 -53.46
N ASP A 45 -12.69 -16.81 -54.57
CA ASP A 45 -12.16 -15.49 -54.95
C ASP A 45 -13.10 -14.34 -54.53
N ASP A 46 -14.04 -14.61 -53.62
CA ASP A 46 -14.97 -13.60 -53.14
C ASP A 46 -14.23 -12.50 -52.37
N ALA A 47 -14.54 -11.24 -52.65
CA ALA A 47 -13.93 -10.08 -51.99
C ALA A 47 -14.11 -10.12 -50.46
N THR A 48 -15.19 -10.75 -49.97
CA THR A 48 -15.46 -10.94 -48.54
C THR A 48 -14.37 -11.77 -47.85
N LEU A 49 -13.82 -12.78 -48.53
CA LEU A 49 -12.73 -13.62 -47.99
C LEU A 49 -11.39 -12.88 -47.99
N MET A 50 -11.18 -11.97 -48.96
CA MET A 50 -10.02 -11.08 -48.95
C MET A 50 -10.08 -10.11 -47.76
N ILE A 51 -11.25 -9.52 -47.51
CA ILE A 51 -11.50 -8.67 -46.35
C ILE A 51 -11.31 -9.44 -45.04
N ALA A 52 -11.80 -10.68 -44.97
CA ALA A 52 -11.62 -11.55 -43.79
C ALA A 52 -10.14 -11.84 -43.50
N THR A 53 -9.31 -12.03 -44.52
CA THR A 53 -7.86 -12.23 -44.37
C THR A 53 -7.20 -10.98 -43.79
N ILE A 54 -7.55 -9.79 -44.29
CA ILE A 54 -7.02 -8.51 -43.80
C ILE A 54 -7.44 -8.29 -42.35
N LEU A 55 -8.69 -8.56 -42.00
CA LEU A 55 -9.21 -8.44 -40.63
C LEU A 55 -8.52 -9.42 -39.68
N ASN A 56 -8.30 -10.67 -40.09
CA ASN A 56 -7.56 -11.65 -39.30
C ASN A 56 -6.10 -11.23 -39.06
N ALA A 57 -5.43 -10.68 -40.08
CA ALA A 57 -4.08 -10.14 -39.93
C ALA A 57 -4.05 -8.95 -38.97
N TYR A 58 -5.03 -8.05 -39.06
CA TYR A 58 -5.18 -6.92 -38.15
C TYR A 58 -5.41 -7.37 -36.71
N LEU A 59 -6.34 -8.30 -36.47
CA LEU A 59 -6.62 -8.85 -35.14
C LEU A 59 -5.38 -9.51 -34.53
N THR A 60 -4.60 -10.23 -35.34
CA THR A 60 -3.32 -10.82 -34.91
C THR A 60 -2.33 -9.76 -34.45
N GLU A 61 -2.25 -8.63 -35.15
CA GLU A 61 -1.35 -7.54 -34.78
C GLU A 61 -1.84 -6.79 -33.53
N VAL A 62 -3.15 -6.61 -33.38
CA VAL A 62 -3.77 -6.09 -32.15
C VAL A 62 -3.45 -6.99 -30.96
N ASP A 63 -3.55 -8.31 -31.11
CA ASP A 63 -3.21 -9.25 -30.04
C ASP A 63 -1.72 -9.19 -29.66
N LYS A 64 -0.81 -9.07 -30.63
CA LYS A 64 0.61 -8.84 -30.35
C LYS A 64 0.82 -7.53 -29.59
N LEU A 65 0.16 -6.46 -30.02
CA LEU A 65 0.25 -5.16 -29.37
C LEU A 65 -0.25 -5.24 -27.93
N HIS A 66 -1.41 -5.87 -27.69
CA HIS A 66 -1.95 -6.11 -26.36
C HIS A 66 -1.01 -6.96 -25.49
N ALA A 67 -0.39 -8.01 -26.05
CA ALA A 67 0.57 -8.82 -25.33
C ALA A 67 1.81 -8.00 -24.92
N MET A 68 2.34 -7.16 -25.81
CA MET A 68 3.43 -6.25 -25.49
C MET A 68 3.03 -5.23 -24.43
N HIS A 69 1.83 -4.67 -24.53
CA HIS A 69 1.32 -3.67 -23.59
C HIS A 69 1.13 -4.27 -22.19
N LYS A 70 0.54 -5.48 -22.11
CA LYS A 70 0.41 -6.23 -20.87
C LYS A 70 1.77 -6.50 -20.23
N LYS A 71 2.75 -6.94 -21.02
CA LYS A 71 4.12 -7.17 -20.54
C LYS A 71 4.78 -5.89 -20.02
N GLY A 72 4.66 -4.79 -20.76
CA GLY A 72 5.18 -3.48 -20.36
C GLY A 72 4.53 -2.96 -19.07
N LEU A 73 3.21 -3.05 -18.97
CA LEU A 73 2.45 -2.64 -17.79
C LEU A 73 2.82 -3.48 -16.56
N THR A 74 2.93 -4.80 -16.69
CA THR A 74 3.37 -5.67 -15.59
C THR A 74 4.75 -5.27 -15.09
N ARG A 75 5.69 -4.99 -16.00
CA ARG A 75 7.04 -4.55 -15.63
C ARG A 75 7.02 -3.18 -14.93
N LEU A 76 6.29 -2.21 -15.48
CA LEU A 76 6.14 -0.89 -14.88
C LEU A 76 5.54 -0.97 -13.47
N MET A 77 4.52 -1.81 -13.29
CA MET A 77 3.88 -2.02 -11.99
C MET A 77 4.84 -2.68 -10.98
N ALA A 78 5.66 -3.64 -11.41
CA ALA A 78 6.70 -4.22 -10.56
C ALA A 78 7.72 -3.15 -10.14
N ASP A 79 8.31 -2.42 -11.10
CA ASP A 79 9.31 -1.39 -10.83
C ASP A 79 8.77 -0.29 -9.88
N LYS A 80 7.52 0.15 -10.10
CA LYS A 80 6.89 1.17 -9.25
C LYS A 80 6.50 0.64 -7.87
N THR A 81 6.14 -0.62 -7.76
CA THR A 81 5.87 -1.28 -6.47
C THR A 81 7.16 -1.37 -5.65
N ASP A 82 8.27 -1.79 -6.26
CA ASP A 82 9.57 -1.88 -5.60
C ASP A 82 10.06 -0.50 -5.15
N GLU A 83 9.93 0.53 -6.01
CA GLU A 83 10.26 1.91 -5.66
C GLU A 83 9.40 2.43 -4.50
N TYR A 84 8.10 2.10 -4.48
CA TYR A 84 7.20 2.47 -3.40
C TYR A 84 7.57 1.78 -2.08
N VAL A 85 7.78 0.46 -2.10
CA VAL A 85 8.16 -0.33 -0.92
C VAL A 85 9.48 0.16 -0.34
N SER A 86 10.48 0.43 -1.19
CA SER A 86 11.76 0.99 -0.76
C SER A 86 11.59 2.34 -0.06
N ARG A 87 10.78 3.26 -0.62
CA ARG A 87 10.51 4.57 0.01
C ARG A 87 9.77 4.45 1.33
N VAL A 88 8.77 3.57 1.41
CA VAL A 88 8.07 3.29 2.66
C VAL A 88 9.04 2.77 3.72
N GLN A 89 9.94 1.85 3.35
CA GLN A 89 10.95 1.34 4.28
C GLN A 89 11.89 2.44 4.78
N VAL A 90 12.35 3.33 3.90
CA VAL A 90 13.17 4.49 4.30
C VAL A 90 12.42 5.42 5.25
N ALA A 91 11.16 5.76 4.93
CA ALA A 91 10.34 6.63 5.77
C ALA A 91 10.07 6.01 7.15
N VAL A 92 9.80 4.70 7.21
CA VAL A 92 9.61 3.96 8.47
C VAL A 92 10.90 3.92 9.29
N ASN A 93 12.05 3.69 8.66
CA ASN A 93 13.34 3.71 9.36
C ASN A 93 13.67 5.09 9.93
N GLN A 94 13.41 6.16 9.17
CA GLN A 94 13.57 7.53 9.63
C GLN A 94 12.62 7.84 10.80
N LEU A 95 11.35 7.46 10.68
CA LEU A 95 10.37 7.64 11.75
C LEU A 95 10.77 6.88 13.03
N SER A 96 11.23 5.64 12.90
CA SER A 96 11.72 4.82 14.02
C SER A 96 12.91 5.48 14.71
N ALA A 97 13.88 5.98 13.93
CA ALA A 97 15.03 6.71 14.46
C ALA A 97 14.61 8.00 15.19
N SER A 98 13.68 8.78 14.62
CA SER A 98 13.15 9.99 15.24
C SER A 98 12.39 9.69 16.53
N LEU A 99 11.55 8.66 16.56
CA LEU A 99 10.82 8.25 17.78
C LEU A 99 11.76 7.73 18.87
N SER A 100 12.78 6.95 18.50
CA SER A 100 13.81 6.48 19.44
C SER A 100 14.57 7.67 20.05
N SER A 101 15.05 8.59 19.21
CA SER A 101 15.75 9.79 19.68
C SER A 101 14.86 10.67 20.57
N ALA A 102 13.61 10.92 20.15
CA ALA A 102 12.67 11.70 20.95
C ALA A 102 12.36 11.04 22.31
N SER A 103 12.26 9.72 22.35
CA SER A 103 12.03 8.96 23.59
C SER A 103 13.25 9.01 24.52
N VAL A 104 14.46 8.84 23.99
CA VAL A 104 15.71 8.95 24.77
C VAL A 104 15.87 10.36 25.33
N GLU A 105 15.62 11.39 24.54
CA GLU A 105 15.68 12.78 25.00
C GLU A 105 14.62 13.07 26.08
N GLY A 106 13.42 12.51 25.93
CA GLY A 106 12.36 12.57 26.94
C GLY A 106 12.78 11.94 28.27
N ILE A 107 13.36 10.73 28.23
CA ILE A 107 13.89 10.05 29.42
C ILE A 107 14.98 10.91 30.07
N ARG A 108 15.95 11.39 29.30
CA ARG A 108 17.04 12.23 29.79
C ARG A 108 16.53 13.49 30.50
N LYS A 109 15.55 14.18 29.89
CA LYS A 109 14.93 15.36 30.48
C LYS A 109 14.22 15.08 31.81
N VAL A 110 13.53 13.94 31.93
CA VAL A 110 12.88 13.54 33.18
C VAL A 110 13.92 13.27 34.27
N PHE A 111 15.05 12.64 33.92
CA PHE A 111 16.16 12.41 34.85
C PHE A 111 16.82 13.71 35.30
N ASP A 112 17.07 14.65 34.38
CA ASP A 112 17.64 15.95 34.70
C ASP A 112 16.70 16.76 35.63
N ASP A 113 15.38 16.73 35.39
CA ASP A 113 14.39 17.36 36.28
C ASP A 113 14.35 16.68 37.66
N HIS A 114 14.43 15.35 37.71
CA HIS A 114 14.52 14.62 38.99
C HIS A 114 15.80 14.96 39.76
N ALA A 115 16.94 15.06 39.07
CA ALA A 115 18.20 15.43 39.70
C ALA A 115 18.14 16.85 40.30
N ALA A 116 17.52 17.81 39.59
CA ALA A 116 17.30 19.16 40.08
C ALA A 116 16.37 19.19 41.31
N ARG A 117 15.25 18.46 41.27
CA ARG A 117 14.32 18.32 42.40
C ARG A 117 14.98 17.66 43.61
N LEU A 118 15.78 16.61 43.40
CA LEU A 118 16.49 15.92 44.47
C LEU A 118 17.54 16.82 45.13
N SER A 119 18.28 17.60 44.33
CA SER A 119 19.23 18.59 44.85
C SER A 119 18.54 19.63 45.73
N THR A 120 17.40 20.15 45.27
CA THR A 120 16.57 21.09 46.04
C THR A 120 16.05 20.47 47.34
N PHE A 121 15.54 19.24 47.26
CA PHE A 121 15.07 18.49 48.43
C PHE A 121 16.19 18.28 49.44
N LYS A 122 17.38 17.87 49.00
CA LYS A 122 18.56 17.68 49.85
C LYS A 122 18.93 18.97 50.59
N ASN A 123 18.94 20.11 49.90
CA ASN A 123 19.22 21.40 50.52
C ASN A 123 18.14 21.76 51.57
N ASN A 124 16.86 21.56 51.24
CA ASN A 124 15.77 21.83 52.18
C ASN A 124 15.84 20.93 53.44
N VAL A 125 16.16 19.64 53.27
CA VAL A 125 16.36 18.71 54.40
C VAL A 125 17.57 19.10 55.23
N TYR A 126 18.65 19.55 54.60
CA TYR A 126 19.82 20.06 55.32
C TYR A 126 19.46 21.28 56.18
N PHE A 127 18.74 22.26 55.62
CA PHE A 127 18.26 23.41 56.39
C PHE A 127 17.33 23.00 57.54
N ALA A 128 16.40 22.08 57.29
CA ALA A 128 15.52 21.56 58.33
C ALA A 128 16.31 20.87 59.46
N ALA A 129 17.32 20.06 59.11
CA ALA A 129 18.18 19.40 60.08
C ALA A 129 18.97 20.41 60.93
N VAL A 130 19.48 21.47 60.31
CA VAL A 130 20.18 22.56 61.00
C VAL A 130 19.24 23.29 61.98
N ILE A 131 18.01 23.60 61.56
CA ILE A 131 17.00 24.24 62.43
C ILE A 131 16.65 23.35 63.63
N VAL A 132 16.42 22.05 63.39
CA VAL A 132 16.14 21.08 64.46
C VAL A 132 17.32 20.97 65.42
N GLY A 133 18.55 20.89 64.91
CA GLY A 133 19.77 20.85 65.72
C GLY A 133 19.93 22.11 66.59
N MET A 134 19.74 23.30 66.02
CA MET A 134 19.76 24.55 66.78
C MET A 134 18.64 24.60 67.84
N SER A 135 17.43 24.14 67.50
CA SER A 135 16.31 24.09 68.44
C SER A 135 16.60 23.16 69.62
N ALA A 136 17.22 22.01 69.36
CA ALA A 136 17.63 21.09 70.41
C ALA A 136 18.70 21.71 71.34
N LEU A 137 19.70 22.39 70.77
CA LEU A 137 20.74 23.08 71.56
C LEU A 137 20.16 24.20 72.42
N LEU A 138 19.23 24.99 71.88
CA LEU A 138 18.54 26.03 72.63
C LEU A 138 17.73 25.43 73.80
N ASN A 139 17.01 24.32 73.56
CA ASN A 139 16.27 23.64 74.62
C ASN A 139 17.19 23.14 75.74
N VAL A 140 18.36 22.56 75.40
CA VAL A 140 19.36 22.12 76.39
C VAL A 140 19.94 23.32 77.16
N ALA A 141 20.26 24.42 76.49
CA ALA A 141 20.79 25.62 77.13
C ALA A 141 19.80 26.23 78.12
N VAL A 142 18.52 26.35 77.75
CA VAL A 142 17.46 26.82 78.65
C VAL A 142 17.30 25.89 79.85
N PHE A 143 17.40 24.57 79.67
CA PHE A 143 17.31 23.61 80.77
C PHE A 143 18.48 23.75 81.77
N ILE A 144 19.72 23.91 81.28
CA ILE A 144 20.89 24.10 82.15
C ILE A 144 20.83 25.45 82.87
N LEU A 145 20.49 26.53 82.17
CA LEU A 145 20.50 27.89 82.73
C LEU A 145 19.28 28.18 83.61
N GLY A 146 18.11 27.64 83.26
CA GLY A 146 16.87 27.74 84.02
C GLY A 146 16.77 26.76 85.19
N GLY A 147 17.53 25.66 85.17
CA GLY A 147 17.68 24.74 86.30
C GLY A 147 18.75 25.16 87.32
N LEU A 148 19.43 26.29 87.09
CA LEU A 148 20.43 26.87 88.00
C LEU A 148 19.85 27.99 88.89
N HIS A 149 18.53 27.96 89.13
CA HIS A 149 17.78 28.83 90.04
C HIS A 149 16.88 27.97 90.92
#